data_AF-A0A3M7PYX5-F1
#
_entry.id   AF-A0A3M7PYX5-F1
#
_cell.length_a   1.000
_cell.length_b   1.000
_cell.length_c   1.000
_cell.angle_alpha   90.00
_cell.angle_beta   90.00
_cell.angle_gamma   90.00
#
_symmetry.space_group_name_H-M   'P 1'
#
loop_
_entity.id
_entity.type
_entity.pdbx_description
1 polymer ?
#
loop_
_entity_poly.entity_id
_entity_poly.type
_entity_poly.pdbx_seq_one_letter_code
_entity_poly.pdbx_strand_id
1 'polypeptide(L)'
;MNHLAHRVVICAIMGFSADRWNNRHFKHHAKPNAIKKDPDIRMSYFYLLGKKLPEEIGKKKKGWLPYNLQQFYFFFTLPPVLVPILSVIEMYYYMIRYMKIMDMLWISLYYLRWYFMFVPSLGALGAIKLSFIVRVLQSYWFIWSTQMSHLPMEIDYDKDLSWFRTQL
;
A
#
# COMPACT_ATOMS: atom_id res chain seq x y z
N MET A 1 -4.82 17.07 12.81
CA MET A 1 -3.87 16.08 13.37
C MET A 1 -2.56 16.78 13.69
N ASN A 2 -1.92 16.47 14.81
CA ASN A 2 -0.60 17.03 15.12
C ASN A 2 0.44 16.46 14.13
N HIS A 3 1.01 17.33 13.28
CA HIS A 3 1.90 16.92 12.20
C HIS A 3 3.21 16.30 12.69
N LEU A 4 3.73 16.76 13.83
CA LEU A 4 4.94 16.20 14.43
C LEU A 4 4.67 14.79 14.96
N ALA A 5 3.62 14.63 15.77
CA ALA A 5 3.24 13.33 16.32
C ALA A 5 2.98 12.30 15.21
N HIS A 6 2.26 12.70 14.15
CA HIS A 6 2.03 11.85 13.00
C HIS A 6 3.34 11.42 12.31
N ARG A 7 4.28 12.36 12.10
CA ARG A 7 5.57 12.05 11.48
C ARG A 7 6.42 11.13 12.35
N VAL A 8 6.44 11.34 13.67
CA VAL A 8 7.16 10.46 14.61
C VAL A 8 6.60 9.03 14.52
N VAL A 9 5.27 8.88 14.57
CA VAL A 9 4.63 7.57 14.52
C VAL A 9 4.85 6.88 13.17
N ILE A 10 4.59 7.57 12.05
CA ILE A 10 4.66 6.96 10.72
C ILE A 10 6.11 6.71 10.30
N CYS A 11 7.00 7.69 10.51
CA CYS A 11 8.39 7.60 10.06
C CYS A 11 9.28 6.89 11.06
N ALA A 12 9.41 7.40 12.28
CA ALA A 12 10.42 6.92 13.22
C ALA A 12 10.06 5.57 13.87
N ILE A 13 8.76 5.33 14.12
CA ILE A 13 8.29 4.10 14.76
C ILE A 13 7.96 3.04 13.71
N MET A 14 7.23 3.39 12.66
CA MET A 14 6.78 2.41 11.64
C MET A 14 7.70 2.31 10.41
N GLY A 15 8.61 3.26 10.19
CA GLY A 15 9.53 3.21 9.05
C GLY A 15 8.88 3.49 7.70
N PHE A 16 7.82 4.30 7.65
CA PHE A 16 7.15 4.74 6.42
C PHE A 16 7.20 6.26 6.22
N SER A 17 7.05 6.74 4.99
CA SER A 17 6.94 8.18 4.73
C SER A 17 5.55 8.70 5.10
N ALA A 18 5.49 9.61 6.08
CA ALA A 18 4.28 10.33 6.46
C ALA A 18 3.73 11.20 5.32
N ASP A 19 4.61 11.83 4.55
CA ASP A 19 4.21 12.66 3.42
C ASP A 19 3.59 11.83 2.30
N ARG A 20 4.20 10.68 1.96
CA ARG A 20 3.60 9.73 1.00
C ARG A 20 2.26 9.19 1.49
N TRP A 21 2.19 8.81 2.77
CA TRP A 21 0.95 8.33 3.38
C TRP A 21 -0.18 9.34 3.19
N ASN A 22 0.05 10.60 3.59
CA ASN A 22 -0.92 11.68 3.43
C ASN A 22 -1.30 11.90 1.96
N ASN A 23 -0.33 11.94 1.05
CA ASN A 23 -0.61 12.08 -0.38
C ASN A 23 -1.48 10.94 -0.95
N ARG A 24 -1.22 9.68 -0.59
CA ARG A 24 -2.09 8.55 -0.99
C ARG A 24 -3.47 8.66 -0.37
N HIS A 25 -3.50 8.87 0.94
CA HIS A 25 -4.73 8.90 1.73
C HIS A 25 -5.67 10.02 1.28
N PHE A 26 -5.15 11.22 1.00
CA PHE A 26 -5.94 12.32 0.45
C PHE A 26 -6.48 12.01 -0.94
N LYS A 27 -5.72 11.33 -1.81
CA LYS A 27 -6.21 10.92 -3.14
C LYS A 27 -7.33 9.89 -3.04
N HIS A 28 -7.17 8.91 -2.17
CA HIS A 28 -8.21 7.92 -1.89
C HIS A 28 -9.49 8.59 -1.40
N HIS A 29 -9.42 9.49 -0.41
CA HIS A 29 -10.62 10.18 0.09
C HIS A 29 -11.21 11.22 -0.87
N ALA A 30 -10.42 11.78 -1.78
CA ALA A 30 -10.93 12.71 -2.79
C ALA A 30 -11.82 12.01 -3.83
N LYS A 31 -11.43 10.79 -4.25
CA LYS A 31 -12.12 10.01 -5.30
C LYS A 31 -11.98 8.51 -5.01
N PRO A 32 -12.66 7.96 -4.00
CA PRO A 32 -12.59 6.54 -3.66
C PRO A 32 -13.23 5.69 -4.76
N ASN A 33 -12.77 4.45 -4.92
CA ASN A 33 -13.25 3.45 -5.90
C ASN A 33 -13.19 3.89 -7.37
N ALA A 34 -12.56 5.03 -7.68
CA ALA A 34 -12.47 5.55 -9.03
C ALA A 34 -11.20 5.06 -9.74
N ILE A 35 -11.37 4.32 -10.84
CA ILE A 35 -10.28 3.76 -11.66
C ILE A 35 -9.32 4.89 -12.09
N LYS A 36 -8.01 4.64 -11.96
CA LYS A 36 -6.90 5.61 -12.20
C LYS A 36 -6.83 6.82 -11.26
N LYS A 37 -7.79 7.02 -10.35
CA LYS A 37 -7.78 8.13 -9.38
C LYS A 37 -7.42 7.61 -8.00
N ASP A 38 -8.19 6.66 -7.49
CA ASP A 38 -7.94 6.00 -6.21
C ASP A 38 -6.64 5.18 -6.30
N PRO A 39 -5.66 5.38 -5.41
CA PRO A 39 -4.44 4.56 -5.37
C PRO A 39 -4.65 3.14 -4.84
N ASP A 40 -5.71 2.89 -4.08
CA ASP A 40 -5.87 1.64 -3.32
C ASP A 40 -6.39 0.49 -4.20
N ILE A 41 -7.11 0.81 -5.27
CA ILE A 41 -7.58 -0.17 -6.26
C ILE A 41 -6.65 -0.34 -7.48
N ARG A 42 -5.43 0.23 -7.45
CA ARG A 42 -4.46 0.15 -8.57
C ARG A 42 -3.68 -1.16 -8.58
N MET A 43 -4.39 -2.27 -8.44
CA MET A 43 -3.83 -3.63 -8.45
C MET A 43 -4.13 -4.37 -9.76
N SER A 44 -4.65 -3.68 -10.79
CA SER A 44 -5.22 -4.25 -12.02
C SER A 44 -4.30 -5.17 -12.83
N TYR A 45 -3.00 -5.15 -12.55
CA TYR A 45 -2.06 -6.09 -13.16
C TYR A 45 -2.11 -7.48 -12.52
N PHE A 46 -2.41 -7.57 -11.21
CA PHE A 46 -2.45 -8.82 -10.44
C PHE A 46 -3.86 -9.24 -10.02
N TYR A 47 -4.76 -8.27 -9.85
CA TYR A 47 -6.13 -8.44 -9.36
C TYR A 47 -7.09 -7.54 -10.10
N LEU A 48 -8.21 -8.10 -10.54
CA LEU A 48 -9.26 -7.33 -11.20
C LEU A 48 -10.40 -7.11 -10.21
N LEU A 49 -10.58 -5.85 -9.81
CA LEU A 49 -11.58 -5.42 -8.83
C LEU A 49 -12.81 -4.84 -9.53
N GLY A 50 -13.98 -5.05 -8.94
CA GLY A 50 -15.26 -4.63 -9.50
C GLY A 50 -15.62 -5.36 -10.81
N LYS A 51 -16.58 -4.80 -11.56
CA LYS A 51 -17.07 -5.40 -12.82
C LYS A 51 -16.39 -4.84 -14.08
N LYS A 52 -16.04 -3.55 -14.05
CA LYS A 52 -15.51 -2.83 -15.23
C LYS A 52 -14.11 -3.31 -15.65
N LEU A 53 -13.20 -3.51 -14.69
CA LEU A 53 -11.84 -3.96 -14.99
C LEU A 53 -11.79 -5.37 -15.62
N PRO A 54 -12.49 -6.39 -15.07
CA PRO A 54 -12.61 -7.69 -15.75
C PRO A 54 -13.17 -7.61 -17.17
N GLU A 55 -14.23 -6.84 -17.37
CA GLU A 55 -14.88 -6.69 -18.67
C GLU A 55 -13.93 -6.08 -19.72
N GLU A 56 -13.24 -5.00 -19.36
CA GLU A 56 -12.28 -4.35 -20.26
C GLU A 56 -11.11 -5.25 -20.62
N ILE A 57 -10.53 -5.92 -19.63
CA ILE A 57 -9.37 -6.80 -19.83
C ILE A 57 -9.76 -8.00 -20.70
N GLY A 58 -10.95 -8.55 -20.49
CA GLY A 58 -11.53 -9.62 -21.32
C GLY A 58 -11.74 -9.18 -22.76
N LYS A 59 -12.41 -8.04 -22.98
CA LYS A 59 -12.64 -7.47 -24.34
C LYS A 59 -11.34 -7.18 -25.08
N LYS A 60 -10.34 -6.64 -24.37
CA LYS A 60 -9.02 -6.33 -24.95
C LYS A 60 -8.13 -7.57 -25.13
N LYS A 61 -8.55 -8.74 -24.62
CA LYS A 61 -7.74 -9.98 -24.57
C LYS A 61 -6.35 -9.74 -23.96
N LYS A 62 -6.28 -8.92 -22.91
CA LYS A 62 -5.02 -8.54 -22.22
C LYS A 62 -4.84 -9.25 -20.86
N GLY A 63 -5.66 -10.26 -20.57
CA GLY A 63 -5.52 -11.04 -19.36
C GLY A 63 -4.33 -12.01 -19.46
N TRP A 64 -3.45 -11.99 -18.46
CA TRP A 64 -2.25 -12.85 -18.42
C TRP A 64 -2.20 -13.76 -17.16
N LEU A 65 -3.15 -13.58 -16.23
CA LEU A 65 -3.34 -14.40 -15.04
C LEU A 65 -4.70 -15.11 -15.08
N PRO A 66 -4.84 -16.24 -14.35
CA PRO A 66 -6.13 -16.90 -14.17
C PRO A 66 -7.01 -16.12 -13.19
N TYR A 67 -7.52 -14.95 -13.60
CA TYR A 67 -8.28 -14.04 -12.73
C TYR A 67 -9.55 -14.65 -12.14
N ASN A 68 -10.10 -15.72 -12.74
CA ASN A 68 -11.20 -16.51 -12.18
C ASN A 68 -10.80 -17.30 -10.91
N LEU A 69 -9.50 -17.44 -10.64
CA LEU A 69 -8.93 -18.09 -9.46
C LEU A 69 -8.33 -17.08 -8.48
N GLN A 70 -8.54 -15.77 -8.67
CA GLN A 70 -7.89 -14.73 -7.87
C GLN A 70 -8.14 -14.86 -6.38
N GLN A 71 -9.32 -15.32 -5.97
CA GLN A 71 -9.65 -15.61 -4.57
C GLN A 71 -8.73 -16.65 -3.91
N PHE A 72 -8.19 -17.61 -4.68
CA PHE A 72 -7.34 -18.68 -4.15
C PHE A 72 -5.89 -18.25 -3.99
N TYR A 73 -5.36 -17.46 -4.93
CA TYR A 73 -3.98 -16.98 -4.83
C TYR A 73 -3.87 -15.64 -4.07
N PHE A 74 -4.97 -14.94 -3.83
CA PHE A 74 -4.99 -13.63 -3.17
C PHE A 74 -4.22 -13.66 -1.85
N PHE A 75 -4.60 -14.57 -0.96
CA PHE A 75 -4.06 -14.66 0.38
C PHE A 75 -2.54 -14.90 0.38
N PHE A 76 -2.05 -15.73 -0.54
CA PHE A 76 -0.65 -16.11 -0.61
C PHE A 76 0.23 -15.14 -1.40
N THR A 77 -0.35 -14.15 -2.08
CA THR A 77 0.42 -13.28 -2.98
C THR A 77 0.27 -11.79 -2.65
N LEU A 78 -0.93 -11.21 -2.56
CA LEU A 78 -1.04 -9.77 -2.29
C LEU A 78 -0.48 -9.38 -0.92
N PRO A 79 -0.87 -10.02 0.20
CA PRO A 79 -0.32 -9.65 1.50
C PRO A 79 1.21 -9.82 1.59
N PRO A 80 1.82 -10.93 1.14
CA PRO A 80 3.27 -11.04 1.17
C PRO A 80 4.04 -10.06 0.27
N VAL A 81 3.37 -9.35 -0.65
CA VAL A 81 4.01 -8.46 -1.63
C VAL A 81 3.68 -6.97 -1.41
N LEU A 82 2.45 -6.64 -0.98
CA LEU A 82 1.94 -5.27 -0.98
C LEU A 82 2.75 -4.30 -0.10
N VAL A 83 2.82 -4.56 1.21
CA VAL A 83 3.58 -3.72 2.13
C VAL A 83 5.10 -3.97 2.04
N PRO A 84 5.60 -5.22 2.15
CA PRO A 84 7.04 -5.46 2.22
C PRO A 84 7.80 -5.11 0.93
N ILE A 85 7.15 -5.14 -0.24
CA ILE A 85 7.81 -4.93 -1.54
C ILE A 85 7.24 -3.69 -2.25
N LEU A 86 5.99 -3.73 -2.71
CA LEU A 86 5.43 -2.67 -3.57
C LEU A 86 5.39 -1.31 -2.87
N SER A 87 4.90 -1.28 -1.63
CA SER A 87 4.79 -0.05 -0.85
C SER A 87 6.16 0.51 -0.49
N VAL A 88 7.15 -0.33 -0.24
CA VAL A 88 8.54 0.08 0.03
C VAL A 88 9.16 0.71 -1.22
N ILE A 89 9.04 0.06 -2.39
CA ILE A 89 9.56 0.58 -3.66
C ILE A 89 8.92 1.94 -3.98
N GLU A 90 7.59 2.02 -3.95
CA GLU A 90 6.89 3.26 -4.21
C GLU A 90 7.21 4.36 -3.19
N MET A 91 7.48 3.98 -1.93
CA MET A 91 7.89 4.91 -0.89
C MET A 91 9.24 5.53 -1.19
N TYR A 92 10.25 4.73 -1.48
CA TYR A 92 11.57 5.26 -1.83
C TYR A 92 11.52 6.06 -3.12
N TYR A 93 10.81 5.58 -4.14
CA TYR A 93 10.59 6.33 -5.37
C TYR A 93 9.98 7.72 -5.09
N TYR A 94 8.93 7.77 -4.27
CA TYR A 94 8.28 9.02 -3.90
C TYR A 94 9.22 9.96 -3.15
N MET A 95 9.90 9.46 -2.12
CA MET A 95 10.79 10.29 -1.30
C MET A 95 11.92 10.88 -2.14
N ILE A 96 12.54 10.08 -3.02
CA ILE A 96 13.61 10.53 -3.92
C ILE A 96 13.08 11.55 -4.91
N ARG A 97 11.97 11.24 -5.60
CA ARG A 97 11.38 12.13 -6.61
C ARG A 97 10.99 13.50 -6.08
N TYR A 98 10.47 13.55 -4.85
CA TYR A 98 9.97 14.78 -4.23
C TYR A 98 10.91 15.33 -3.14
N MET A 99 12.14 14.82 -3.05
CA MET A 99 13.18 15.26 -2.11
C MET A 99 12.69 15.37 -0.66
N LYS A 100 12.01 14.33 -0.17
CA LYS A 100 11.45 14.30 1.19
C LYS A 100 12.52 13.97 2.24
N ILE A 101 13.53 14.83 2.36
CA ILE A 101 14.73 14.64 3.18
C ILE A 101 14.37 14.35 4.64
N MET A 102 13.40 15.08 5.22
CA MET A 102 13.00 14.87 6.60
C MET A 102 12.44 13.46 6.83
N ASP A 103 11.59 12.95 5.93
CA ASP A 103 11.06 11.60 6.04
C ASP A 103 12.18 10.56 5.86
N MET A 104 13.13 10.80 4.95
CA MET A 104 14.31 9.94 4.78
C MET A 104 15.13 9.86 6.08
N LEU A 105 15.40 10.99 6.75
CA LEU A 105 16.17 11.01 8.00
C LEU A 105 15.47 10.22 9.13
N TRP A 106 14.16 10.41 9.28
CA TRP A 106 13.38 9.67 10.29
C TRP A 106 13.32 8.17 10.01
N ILE A 107 13.19 7.78 8.74
CA ILE A 107 13.18 6.36 8.35
C ILE A 107 14.58 5.75 8.51
N SER A 108 15.66 6.50 8.24
CA SER A 108 17.02 6.07 8.56
C SER A 108 17.17 5.81 10.06
N LEU A 109 16.61 6.66 10.93
CA LEU A 109 16.60 6.44 12.37
C LEU A 109 15.81 5.17 12.75
N TYR A 110 14.69 4.88 12.09
CA TYR A 110 13.95 3.63 12.26
C TYR A 110 14.85 2.41 11.98
N TYR A 111 15.56 2.41 10.84
CA TYR A 111 16.42 1.29 10.46
C TYR A 111 17.64 1.16 11.39
N LEU A 112 18.28 2.28 11.76
CA LEU A 112 19.37 2.25 12.74
C LEU A 112 18.90 1.62 14.04
N ARG A 113 17.80 2.11 14.61
CA ARG A 113 17.20 1.54 15.84
C ARG A 113 16.90 0.05 15.68
N TRP A 114 16.30 -0.35 14.55
CA TRP A 114 15.98 -1.75 14.28
C TRP A 114 17.23 -2.64 14.31
N TYR A 115 18.28 -2.25 13.59
CA TYR A 115 19.51 -3.04 13.54
C TYR A 115 20.24 -3.04 14.88
N PHE A 116 20.30 -1.90 15.59
CA PHE A 116 20.86 -1.86 16.95
C PHE A 116 20.14 -2.79 17.93
N MET A 117 18.82 -2.92 17.82
CA MET A 117 18.03 -3.78 18.71
C MET A 117 18.18 -5.27 18.39
N PHE A 118 18.17 -5.64 17.10
CA PHE A 118 18.00 -7.04 16.69
C PHE A 118 19.26 -7.72 16.17
N VAL A 119 20.27 -6.97 15.71
CA VAL A 119 21.53 -7.57 15.24
C VAL A 119 22.30 -8.26 16.37
N PRO A 120 22.40 -7.72 17.60
CA PRO A 120 23.15 -8.39 18.67
C PRO A 120 22.62 -9.77 19.04
N SER A 121 21.31 -10.00 18.90
CA SER A 121 20.65 -11.26 19.27
C SER A 121 20.42 -12.21 18.10
N LEU A 122 20.16 -11.69 16.90
CA LEU A 122 19.76 -12.50 15.73
C LEU A 122 20.80 -12.50 14.61
N GLY A 123 21.86 -11.71 14.73
CA GLY A 123 22.77 -11.39 13.64
C GLY A 123 22.11 -10.54 12.54
N ALA A 124 22.90 -10.08 11.57
CA ALA A 124 22.40 -9.23 10.48
C ALA A 124 21.31 -9.93 9.64
N LEU A 125 21.55 -11.19 9.24
CA LEU A 125 20.58 -11.96 8.47
C LEU A 125 19.29 -12.23 9.24
N GLY A 126 19.38 -12.50 10.55
CA GLY A 126 18.21 -12.71 11.39
C GLY A 126 17.37 -11.43 11.55
N ALA A 127 18.02 -10.28 11.73
CA ALA A 127 17.33 -8.98 11.79
C ALA A 127 16.60 -8.62 10.48
N ILE A 128 17.19 -8.97 9.32
CA ILE A 128 16.55 -8.80 8.00
C ILE A 128 15.34 -9.72 7.87
N LYS A 129 15.49 -11.02 8.20
CA LYS A 129 14.38 -11.99 8.16
C LYS A 129 13.23 -11.57 9.07
N LEU A 130 13.54 -11.13 10.29
CA LEU A 130 12.54 -10.63 11.24
C LEU A 130 11.80 -9.40 10.68
N SER A 131 12.53 -8.45 10.10
CA SER A 131 11.94 -7.26 9.47
C SER A 131 10.96 -7.66 8.37
N PHE A 132 11.35 -8.59 7.50
CA PHE A 132 10.48 -9.09 6.44
C PHE A 132 9.21 -9.75 7.00
N ILE A 133 9.33 -10.63 7.99
CA ILE A 133 8.16 -11.30 8.62
C ILE A 133 7.21 -10.26 9.24
N VAL A 134 7.74 -9.29 9.98
CA VAL A 134 6.93 -8.21 10.58
C VAL A 134 6.21 -7.41 9.49
N ARG A 135 6.87 -7.09 8.37
CA ARG A 135 6.24 -6.39 7.25
C ARG A 135 5.16 -7.23 6.56
N VAL A 136 5.33 -8.54 6.46
CA VAL A 136 4.29 -9.43 5.93
C VAL A 136 3.06 -9.45 6.84
N LEU A 137 3.25 -9.62 8.15
CA LEU A 137 2.15 -9.58 9.12
C LEU A 137 1.43 -8.24 9.12
N GLN A 138 2.19 -7.14 9.07
CA GLN A 138 1.64 -5.80 8.92
C GLN A 138 0.82 -5.66 7.63
N SER A 139 1.27 -6.28 6.53
CA SER A 139 0.55 -6.27 5.25
C SER A 139 -0.80 -6.96 5.32
N TYR A 140 -0.88 -8.13 5.98
CA TYR A 140 -2.16 -8.82 6.20
C TYR A 140 -3.14 -7.94 6.98
N TRP A 141 -2.70 -7.39 8.11
CA TRP A 141 -3.52 -6.49 8.91
C TRP A 141 -3.96 -5.25 8.11
N PHE A 142 -3.04 -4.65 7.36
CA PHE A 142 -3.29 -3.45 6.56
C PHE A 142 -4.35 -3.71 5.48
N ILE A 143 -4.20 -4.80 4.73
CA ILE A 143 -5.15 -5.19 3.69
C ILE A 143 -6.54 -5.44 4.29
N TRP A 144 -6.61 -6.18 5.39
CA TRP A 144 -7.89 -6.49 6.01
C TRP A 144 -8.59 -5.25 6.56
N SER A 145 -7.81 -4.33 7.14
CA SER A 145 -8.35 -3.13 7.79
C SER A 145 -8.71 -2.02 6.79
N THR A 146 -8.03 -1.95 5.64
CA THR A 146 -8.15 -0.78 4.73
C THR A 146 -8.56 -1.14 3.31
N GLN A 147 -8.15 -2.30 2.78
CA GLN A 147 -8.37 -2.64 1.36
C GLN A 147 -9.65 -3.44 1.14
N MET A 148 -10.09 -4.21 2.14
CA MET A 148 -11.31 -5.04 2.03
C MET A 148 -12.60 -4.23 1.83
N SER A 149 -12.64 -2.99 2.30
CA SER A 149 -13.78 -2.08 2.12
C SER A 149 -14.06 -1.74 0.66
N HIS A 150 -13.09 -1.91 -0.25
CA HIS A 150 -13.28 -1.70 -1.69
C HIS A 150 -14.02 -2.83 -2.39
N LEU A 151 -13.98 -4.05 -1.85
CA LEU A 151 -14.58 -5.23 -2.50
C LEU A 151 -16.10 -5.13 -2.72
N PRO A 152 -16.91 -4.65 -1.75
CA PRO A 152 -18.35 -4.52 -1.96
C PRO A 152 -18.75 -3.28 -2.77
N MET A 153 -17.84 -2.33 -3.00
CA MET A 153 -18.16 -1.04 -3.61
C MET A 153 -18.19 -1.11 -5.14
N GLU A 154 -18.95 -0.22 -5.76
CA GLU A 154 -18.90 -0.04 -7.21
C GLU A 154 -17.56 0.60 -7.61
N ILE A 155 -16.78 -0.10 -8.42
CA ILE A 155 -15.54 0.40 -9.01
C ILE A 155 -15.76 0.70 -10.49
N ASP A 156 -15.64 1.98 -10.84
CA ASP A 156 -15.82 2.50 -12.20
C ASP A 156 -14.86 3.69 -12.44
N TYR A 157 -14.85 4.24 -13.66
CA TYR A 157 -14.17 5.51 -13.93
C TYR A 157 -14.86 6.66 -13.19
N ASP A 158 -14.11 7.74 -12.99
CA ASP A 158 -14.63 8.96 -12.37
C ASP A 158 -15.83 9.50 -13.17
N LYS A 159 -16.99 9.55 -12.51
CA LYS A 159 -18.25 10.09 -13.04
C LYS A 159 -18.45 11.56 -12.64
N ASP A 160 -17.37 12.25 -12.25
CA ASP A 160 -17.37 13.61 -11.71
C ASP A 160 -18.27 13.82 -10.49
N LEU A 161 -18.50 12.73 -9.74
CA LEU A 161 -19.22 12.77 -8.48
C LEU A 161 -18.37 13.44 -7.39
N SER A 162 -19.03 14.10 -6.43
CA SER A 162 -18.35 14.61 -5.25
C SER A 162 -17.81 13.48 -4.38
N TRP A 163 -16.81 13.79 -3.55
CA TRP A 163 -16.20 12.82 -2.63
C TRP A 163 -17.25 12.17 -1.69
N PHE A 164 -18.29 12.92 -1.31
CA PHE A 164 -19.36 12.41 -0.47
C PHE A 164 -20.26 11.43 -1.23
N ARG A 165 -20.66 11.77 -2.47
CA ARG A 165 -21.52 10.93 -3.30
C ARG A 165 -20.85 9.63 -3.76
N THR A 166 -19.52 9.60 -3.80
CA THR A 166 -18.75 8.38 -4.13
C THR A 166 -18.64 7.40 -2.95
N GLN A 167 -19.11 7.79 -1.76
CA GLN A 167 -19.07 6.97 -0.54
C GLN A 167 -20.47 6.50 -0.08
N LEU A 168 -21.54 6.90 -0.77
CA LEU A 168 -22.91 6.46 -0.55
C LEU A 168 -23.25 5.29 -1.46
#